data_AF-A0A1I1GTS5-F1
#
_entry.id   AF-A0A1I1GTS5-F1
#
_cell.length_a   1.000
_cell.length_b   1.000
_cell.length_c   1.000
_cell.angle_alpha   90.00
_cell.angle_beta   90.00
_cell.angle_gamma   90.00
#
_symmetry.space_group_name_H-M   'P 1'
#
loop_
_entity.id
_entity.type
_entity.pdbx_description
1 polymer ?
#
loop_
_entity_poly.entity_id
_entity_poly.type
_entity_poly.pdbx_seq_one_letter_code
_entity_poly.pdbx_strand_id
1 'polypeptide(L)'
;MSNLKRKIENITIDKKDYIMAFDMNSCEVFKELSGQSILNSLLKLNELEDMTVLYFIASTLRDKETEKILGNKLFNGDFDLFSLVITLLPTVINIVTSGFPQAEENEKN
;
A
#
# COMPACT_ATOMS: atom_id res chain seq x y z
N MET A 1 23.74 -11.88 -0.85
CA MET A 1 23.12 -10.59 -1.23
C MET A 1 21.70 -10.60 -0.71
N SER A 2 21.24 -9.55 -0.03
CA SER A 2 19.86 -9.52 0.50
C SER A 2 18.86 -9.50 -0.67
N ASN A 3 17.97 -10.50 -0.73
CA ASN A 3 16.88 -10.58 -1.70
C ASN A 3 15.65 -9.74 -1.29
N LEU A 4 15.74 -8.96 -0.21
CA LEU A 4 14.68 -8.06 0.27
C LEU A 4 14.67 -6.75 -0.53
N LYS A 5 14.50 -6.83 -1.86
CA LYS A 5 14.25 -5.63 -2.66
C LYS A 5 12.79 -5.20 -2.46
N ARG A 6 12.59 -3.91 -2.15
CA ARG A 6 11.25 -3.29 -2.07
C ARG A 6 10.47 -3.59 -3.35
N LYS A 7 9.30 -4.22 -3.21
CA LYS A 7 8.37 -4.39 -4.34
C LYS A 7 7.78 -3.03 -4.70
N ILE A 8 7.77 -2.73 -6.00
CA ILE A 8 7.23 -1.48 -6.55
C ILE A 8 6.25 -1.87 -7.65
N GLU A 9 5.01 -1.42 -7.52
CA GLU A 9 3.97 -1.58 -8.53
C GLU A 9 3.72 -0.23 -9.19
N ASN A 10 3.69 -0.20 -10.52
CA ASN A 10 3.37 1.02 -11.28
C ASN A 10 1.85 1.11 -11.45
N ILE A 11 1.28 2.28 -11.21
CA ILE A 11 -0.16 2.50 -11.23
C ILE A 11 -0.47 3.76 -12.03
N THR A 12 -1.57 3.73 -12.79
CA THR A 12 -2.10 4.91 -13.46
C THR A 12 -3.53 5.15 -12.98
N ILE A 13 -3.79 6.35 -12.45
CA ILE A 13 -5.10 6.79 -11.95
C ILE A 13 -5.40 8.12 -12.62
N ASP A 14 -6.52 8.24 -13.32
CA ASP A 14 -6.95 9.47 -14.00
C ASP A 14 -5.86 10.08 -14.91
N LYS A 15 -5.16 9.23 -15.67
CA LYS A 15 -4.03 9.59 -16.57
C LYS A 15 -2.81 10.16 -15.85
N LYS A 16 -2.77 10.12 -14.52
CA LYS A 16 -1.59 10.43 -13.73
C LYS A 16 -0.92 9.15 -13.26
N ASP A 17 0.39 9.12 -13.37
CA ASP A 17 1.21 7.99 -12.98
C ASP A 17 1.63 8.08 -11.51
N TYR A 18 1.54 6.94 -10.85
CA TYR A 18 1.90 6.71 -9.46
C TYR A 18 2.73 5.43 -9.35
N ILE A 19 3.36 5.26 -8.19
CA ILE A 19 3.89 3.97 -7.76
C ILE A 19 3.28 3.61 -6.41
N MET A 20 3.12 2.31 -6.16
CA MET A 20 2.82 1.79 -4.84
C MET A 20 3.98 0.94 -4.35
N ALA A 21 4.42 1.24 -3.13
CA ALA A 21 5.50 0.52 -2.49
C ALA A 21 5.30 0.52 -0.97
N PHE A 22 5.69 -0.57 -0.32
CA PHE A 22 5.62 -0.73 1.13
C PHE A 22 7.04 -0.84 1.71
N ASP A 23 7.40 0.11 2.55
CA ASP A 23 8.70 0.24 3.24
C ASP A 23 8.52 0.98 4.59
N MET A 24 9.63 1.25 5.30
CA MET A 24 9.55 1.89 6.62
C MET A 24 8.85 3.26 6.60
N ASN A 25 9.05 4.08 5.55
CA ASN A 25 8.36 5.37 5.43
C ASN A 25 6.85 5.18 5.32
N SER A 26 6.43 4.10 4.65
CA SER A 26 5.02 3.73 4.54
C SER A 26 4.46 3.34 5.91
N CYS A 27 5.24 2.63 6.73
CA CYS A 27 4.85 2.30 8.10
C CYS A 27 4.72 3.54 9.00
N GLU A 28 5.64 4.49 8.88
CA GLU A 28 5.60 5.75 9.63
C GLU A 28 4.35 6.57 9.26
N VAL A 29 4.14 6.82 7.96
CA VAL A 29 2.97 7.56 7.48
C VAL A 29 1.67 6.83 7.87
N PHE A 30 1.60 5.50 7.74
CA PHE A 30 0.43 4.75 8.17
C PHE A 30 0.11 4.97 9.65
N LYS A 31 1.14 4.91 10.51
CA LYS A 31 0.98 5.11 11.95
C LYS A 31 0.52 6.53 12.27
N GLU A 32 1.06 7.53 11.58
CA GLU A 32 0.63 8.93 11.70
C GLU A 32 -0.83 9.14 11.31
N LEU A 33 -1.26 8.52 10.20
CA LEU A 33 -2.64 8.67 9.69
C LEU A 33 -3.67 7.94 10.55
N SER A 34 -3.37 6.70 10.94
CA SER A 34 -4.34 5.80 11.56
C SER A 34 -4.29 5.81 13.10
N GLY A 35 -3.14 6.17 13.68
CA GLY A 35 -2.84 5.93 15.10
C GLY A 35 -2.70 4.45 15.47
N GLN A 36 -2.70 3.53 14.50
CA GLN A 36 -2.75 2.08 14.73
C GLN A 36 -1.37 1.42 14.58
N SER A 37 -1.23 0.26 15.23
CA SER A 37 -0.11 -0.66 15.01
C SER A 37 -0.22 -1.32 13.64
N ILE A 38 0.88 -1.41 12.90
CA ILE A 38 0.94 -2.08 11.60
C ILE A 38 0.48 -3.54 11.73
N LEU A 39 1.04 -4.30 12.68
CA LEU A 39 0.76 -5.74 12.80
C LEU A 39 -0.72 -6.04 13.06
N ASN A 40 -1.38 -5.26 13.92
CA ASN A 40 -2.82 -5.42 14.17
C ASN A 40 -3.64 -5.03 12.93
N SER A 41 -3.17 -4.04 12.18
CA SER A 41 -3.86 -3.56 10.98
C SER A 41 -3.74 -4.53 9.81
N LEU A 42 -2.74 -5.41 9.78
CA LEU A 42 -2.64 -6.45 8.74
C LEU A 42 -3.80 -7.44 8.81
N LEU A 43 -4.25 -7.80 10.03
CA LEU A 43 -5.41 -8.66 10.20
C LEU A 43 -6.67 -7.99 9.64
N LYS A 44 -6.85 -6.72 9.95
CA LYS A 44 -7.96 -5.90 9.42
C LYS A 44 -7.89 -5.69 7.91
N LEU A 45 -6.68 -5.58 7.34
CA LEU A 45 -6.48 -5.52 5.90
C LEU A 45 -6.97 -6.81 5.23
N ASN A 46 -6.70 -7.98 5.82
CA ASN A 46 -7.19 -9.26 5.32
C ASN A 46 -8.72 -9.41 5.47
N GLU A 47 -9.29 -8.78 6.49
CA GLU A 47 -10.75 -8.69 6.69
C GLU A 47 -11.42 -7.63 5.80
N LEU A 48 -10.63 -6.95 4.96
CA LEU A 48 -11.09 -5.88 4.05
C LEU A 48 -11.74 -4.72 4.80
N GLU A 49 -11.28 -4.39 6.01
CA GLU A 49 -11.80 -3.26 6.75
C GLU A 49 -11.47 -1.95 6.02
N ASP A 50 -12.51 -1.24 5.60
CA ASP A 50 -12.45 -0.14 4.64
C ASP A 50 -11.44 0.96 5.03
N MET A 51 -11.44 1.40 6.30
CA MET A 51 -10.56 2.47 6.74
C MET A 51 -9.11 2.02 6.80
N THR A 52 -8.86 0.79 7.24
CA THR A 52 -7.53 0.19 7.22
C THR A 52 -6.99 0.09 5.79
N VAL A 53 -7.80 -0.37 4.84
CA VAL A 53 -7.44 -0.41 3.41
C VAL A 53 -7.06 1.00 2.92
N LEU A 54 -7.89 2.01 3.21
CA LEU A 54 -7.62 3.39 2.83
C LEU A 54 -6.33 3.94 3.43
N TYR A 55 -6.05 3.67 4.71
CA TYR A 55 -4.80 4.10 5.34
C TYR A 55 -3.58 3.42 4.72
N PHE A 56 -3.68 2.15 4.36
CA PHE A 56 -2.60 1.47 3.63
C PHE A 56 -2.41 2.04 2.22
N ILE A 57 -3.50 2.35 1.49
CA ILE A 57 -3.40 3.02 0.19
C ILE A 57 -2.71 4.38 0.36
N ALA A 58 -3.17 5.21 1.30
CA ALA A 58 -2.62 6.54 1.55
C ALA A 58 -1.13 6.51 1.93
N SER A 59 -0.70 5.49 2.67
CA SER A 59 0.69 5.37 3.11
C SER A 59 1.63 4.71 2.10
N THR A 60 1.10 4.04 1.08
CA THR A 60 1.90 3.31 0.08
C THR A 60 1.88 3.94 -1.31
N LEU A 61 0.81 4.66 -1.65
CA LEU A 61 0.65 5.35 -2.93
C LEU A 61 1.52 6.61 -2.97
N ARG A 62 2.32 6.71 -4.02
CA ARG A 62 3.33 7.77 -4.21
C ARG A 62 3.23 8.35 -5.59
N ASP A 63 3.49 9.64 -5.68
CA ASP A 63 3.73 10.29 -6.97
C ASP A 63 4.97 9.67 -7.63
N LYS A 64 4.85 9.27 -8.91
CA LYS A 64 5.91 8.51 -9.60
C LYS A 64 7.18 9.32 -9.84
N GLU A 65 7.05 10.62 -10.08
CA GLU A 65 8.19 11.49 -10.39
C GLU A 65 8.99 11.83 -9.13
N THR A 66 8.29 12.08 -8.03
CA THR A 66 8.91 12.55 -6.78
C THR A 66 9.11 11.45 -5.73
N GLU A 67 8.53 10.27 -5.95
CA GLU A 67 8.40 9.16 -4.98
C GLU A 67 7.79 9.55 -3.62
N LYS A 68 7.16 10.73 -3.54
CA LYS A 68 6.54 11.22 -2.29
C LYS A 68 5.22 10.49 -2.04
N ILE A 69 5.09 9.96 -0.83
CA ILE A 69 3.84 9.36 -0.34
C ILE A 69 2.75 10.43 -0.32
N LEU A 70 1.57 10.09 -0.82
CA LEU A 70 0.44 11.03 -0.82
C LEU A 70 -0.05 11.33 0.59
N GLY A 71 -0.16 10.30 1.43
CA GLY A 71 -0.58 10.43 2.83
C GLY A 71 -1.91 11.16 2.96
N ASN A 72 -1.94 12.19 3.80
CA ASN A 72 -3.14 13.01 4.03
C ASN A 72 -3.72 13.65 2.75
N LYS A 73 -2.90 13.89 1.72
CA LYS A 73 -3.39 14.47 0.46
C LYS A 73 -4.45 13.61 -0.22
N LEU A 74 -4.43 12.29 0.02
CA LEU A 74 -5.44 11.37 -0.50
C LEU A 74 -6.86 11.71 0.01
N PHE A 75 -6.97 12.28 1.20
CA PHE A 75 -8.24 12.59 1.88
C PHE A 75 -8.74 14.02 1.66
N ASN A 76 -8.05 14.84 0.85
CA ASN A 76 -8.39 16.26 0.68
C ASN A 76 -9.59 16.51 -0.25
N GLY A 77 -10.24 15.46 -0.77
CA GLY A 77 -11.39 15.56 -1.68
C GLY A 77 -11.04 15.56 -3.17
N ASP A 78 -9.76 15.50 -3.52
CA ASP A 78 -9.29 15.41 -4.91
C ASP A 78 -9.49 14.01 -5.53
N PHE A 79 -9.75 13.00 -4.69
CA PHE A 79 -9.91 11.62 -5.11
C PHE A 79 -11.27 11.06 -4.71
N ASP A 80 -11.86 10.25 -5.58
CA ASP A 80 -12.96 9.35 -5.21
C ASP A 80 -12.38 8.16 -4.41
N LEU A 81 -12.52 8.25 -3.09
CA LEU A 81 -11.99 7.26 -2.15
C LEU A 81 -12.55 5.84 -2.38
N PHE A 82 -13.83 5.72 -2.76
CA PHE A 82 -14.42 4.40 -3.02
C PHE A 82 -13.85 3.79 -4.29
N SER A 83 -13.73 4.58 -5.35
CA SER A 83 -13.11 4.13 -6.61
C SER A 83 -11.65 3.74 -6.41
N LEU A 84 -10.90 4.49 -5.58
CA LEU A 84 -9.52 4.15 -5.20
C LEU A 84 -9.45 2.81 -4.47
N VAL A 85 -10.30 2.59 -3.46
CA VAL A 85 -10.32 1.32 -2.70
C VAL A 85 -10.57 0.15 -3.65
N ILE A 86 -11.62 0.21 -4.47
CA ILE A 86 -11.97 -0.88 -5.38
C ILE A 86 -10.83 -1.16 -6.38
N THR A 87 -10.21 -0.11 -6.90
CA THR A 87 -9.17 -0.24 -7.93
C THR A 87 -7.84 -0.75 -7.36
N LEU A 88 -7.46 -0.28 -6.17
CA LEU A 88 -6.13 -0.51 -5.60
C LEU A 88 -6.10 -1.64 -4.56
N LEU A 89 -7.25 -2.16 -4.13
CA LEU A 89 -7.32 -3.22 -3.11
C LEU A 89 -6.44 -4.44 -3.43
N PRO A 90 -6.46 -5.03 -4.63
CA PRO A 90 -5.60 -6.18 -4.93
C PRO A 90 -4.11 -5.82 -4.83
N THR A 91 -3.76 -4.62 -5.30
CA THR A 91 -2.37 -4.12 -5.32
C THR A 91 -1.88 -3.83 -3.90
N VAL A 92 -2.69 -3.18 -3.07
CA VAL A 92 -2.28 -2.85 -1.69
C VAL A 92 -2.12 -4.11 -0.84
N ILE A 93 -2.99 -5.12 -1.01
CA ILE A 93 -2.81 -6.42 -0.35
C ILE A 93 -1.50 -7.05 -0.81
N ASN A 94 -1.28 -7.11 -2.13
CA ASN A 94 -0.09 -7.71 -2.71
C ASN A 94 1.20 -7.05 -2.19
N ILE A 95 1.35 -5.73 -2.28
CA ILE A 95 2.59 -5.05 -1.86
C ILE A 95 2.85 -5.18 -0.34
N VAL A 96 1.79 -5.11 0.48
CA VAL A 96 1.93 -5.18 1.94
C VAL A 96 2.30 -6.60 2.36
N THR A 97 1.66 -7.62 1.75
CA THR A 97 1.97 -9.03 2.02
C THR A 97 3.28 -9.50 1.37
N SER A 98 3.68 -8.93 0.24
CA SER A 98 4.98 -9.19 -0.41
C SER A 98 6.17 -8.72 0.43
N GLY A 99 5.96 -7.78 1.34
CA GLY A 99 6.98 -7.36 2.31
C GLY A 99 7.33 -8.44 3.33
N PHE A 100 6.53 -9.51 3.42
CA PHE A 100 6.77 -10.65 4.30
C PHE A 100 7.55 -11.75 3.56
N PRO A 101 8.35 -12.56 4.29
CA PRO A 101 8.93 -13.77 3.74
C PRO A 101 7.80 -14.65 3.19
N GLN A 102 7.79 -14.83 1.88
CA GLN A 102 6.91 -15.81 1.23
C GLN A 102 7.53 -17.19 1.46
N ALA A 103 6.69 -18.20 1.74
CA ALA A 103 7.17 -19.57 1.66
C ALA A 103 7.63 -19.81 0.22
N GLU A 104 8.83 -20.38 0.04
CA GLU A 104 9.25 -20.85 -1.27
C GLU A 104 8.21 -21.90 -1.71
N GLU A 105 7.43 -21.59 -2.76
CA GLU A 105 6.68 -22.63 -3.44
C GLU A 105 7.72 -23.64 -3.93
N ASN A 106 7.76 -24.80 -3.30
CA ASN A 106 8.46 -25.95 -3.85
C ASN A 106 7.84 -26.18 -5.23
N GLU A 107 8.53 -25.76 -6.29
CA GLU A 107 8.25 -26.18 -7.66
C GLU A 107 8.21 -27.71 -7.65
N LYS A 108 6.99 -28.27 -7.58
CA LYS A 108 6.79 -29.70 -7.77
C LYS A 108 7.01 -29.96 -9.25
N ASN A 109 8.19 -30.51 -9.55
CA ASN A 109 8.52 -31.20 -10.80
C ASN A 109 7.42 -32.17 -11.23
#